data_AF-A0A9D8QNJ4-F1
#
_entry.id   AF-A0A9D8QNJ4-F1
#
_cell.length_a   1.000
_cell.length_b   1.000
_cell.length_c   1.000
_cell.angle_alpha   90.00
_cell.angle_beta   90.00
_cell.angle_gamma   90.00
#
_symmetry.space_group_name_H-M   'P 1'
#
loop_
_entity.id
_entity.type
_entity.pdbx_description
1 polymer ?
#
loop_
_entity_poly.entity_id
_entity_poly.type
_entity_poly.pdbx_seq_one_letter_code
_entity_poly.pdbx_strand_id
1 'polypeptide(L)'
;MKKLLLILLMGFCTIASHAQRSTDRLDRGLVAMKVSGGVFLSWRITGEEYYDTEYNVYRDGEKLNDEPLSVSNYTDKSGTTASNYTVTAVVRGKEQQPCAAVSPWGTSYKEIKLTHEGIKSTLIPNDACCADVDGDGELEILMKFDNLSEMNASYPRNGYQGEYSIFECLKLDGTRLWWVNCGPNMGDFQNNEQNIVGYDWDQDGRAEVVMRAADGTVIHMADGTTYTVGDASKNVRGATGGGVNWFVNTDGEYLVYMDGITGKPYQCIPYPLKRLESGESDLNSAWGDGYGHRCSKFFFGAPYLDGRKPSIFLARGIYTRHKMIAYDV
;
A
#
# COMPACT_ATOMS: atom_id res chain seq x y z
N MET A 1 55.54 13.00 24.72
CA MET A 1 54.71 13.86 23.86
C MET A 1 54.24 13.20 22.55
N LYS A 2 55.07 12.45 21.81
CA LYS A 2 54.63 11.80 20.54
C LYS A 2 53.65 10.62 20.69
N LYS A 3 53.62 9.93 21.85
CA LYS A 3 52.66 8.82 22.11
C LYS A 3 51.29 9.28 22.64
N LEU A 4 51.21 10.49 23.22
CA LEU A 4 49.95 11.04 23.72
C LEU A 4 49.10 11.66 22.60
N LEU A 5 49.74 12.11 21.51
CA LEU A 5 49.05 12.69 20.36
C LEU A 5 48.33 11.63 19.51
N LEU A 6 48.80 10.37 19.53
CA LEU A 6 48.20 9.28 18.76
C LEU A 6 46.90 8.75 19.39
N ILE A 7 46.79 8.84 20.73
CA ILE A 7 45.58 8.41 21.47
C ILE A 7 44.50 9.49 21.41
N LEU A 8 44.89 10.77 21.32
CA LEU A 8 43.93 11.87 21.17
C LEU A 8 43.31 11.95 19.77
N LEU A 9 43.94 11.34 18.74
CA LEU A 9 43.39 11.28 17.37
C LEU A 9 42.42 10.11 17.13
N MET A 10 42.33 9.12 18.02
CA MET A 10 41.36 8.01 17.89
C MET A 10 40.00 8.30 18.56
N GLY A 11 39.88 9.40 19.30
CA GLY A 11 38.72 9.68 20.17
C GLY A 11 37.56 10.45 19.54
N PHE A 12 37.61 10.82 18.25
CA PHE A 12 36.60 11.70 17.64
C PHE A 12 36.10 11.24 16.25
N CYS A 13 36.19 9.94 15.96
CA CYS A 13 35.37 9.33 14.91
C CYS A 13 34.27 8.48 15.55
N THR A 14 33.46 9.07 16.43
CA THR A 14 32.06 8.64 16.51
C THR A 14 31.40 9.13 15.22
N ILE A 15 31.67 8.41 14.12
CA ILE A 15 30.79 8.48 12.96
C ILE A 15 29.43 8.14 13.57
N ALA A 16 28.50 9.08 13.54
CA ALA A 16 27.12 8.76 13.84
C ALA A 16 26.77 7.62 12.89
N SER A 17 26.69 6.40 13.40
CA SER A 17 26.20 5.28 12.62
C SER A 17 24.71 5.56 12.47
N HIS A 18 24.36 6.28 11.42
CA HIS A 18 22.98 6.32 10.96
C HIS A 18 22.66 4.87 10.59
N ALA A 19 21.81 4.24 11.39
CA ALA A 19 21.18 3.00 10.97
C ALA A 19 20.42 3.33 9.69
N GLN A 20 20.98 2.94 8.55
CA GLN A 20 20.32 3.13 7.28
C GLN A 20 19.09 2.23 7.30
N ARG A 21 17.92 2.84 7.13
CA ARG A 21 16.67 2.11 7.03
C ARG A 21 16.68 1.39 5.69
N SER A 22 16.21 0.14 5.68
CA SER A 22 15.84 -0.47 4.41
C SER A 22 14.71 0.35 3.79
N THR A 23 14.72 0.46 2.47
CA THR A 23 13.65 1.11 1.70
C THR A 23 13.46 0.31 0.43
N ASP A 24 12.28 0.44 -0.17
CA ASP A 24 11.95 -0.24 -1.42
C ASP A 24 13.02 0.03 -2.49
N ARG A 25 13.37 -1.02 -3.25
CA ARG A 25 14.29 -0.90 -4.38
C ARG A 25 13.52 -0.54 -5.64
N LEU A 26 13.10 0.72 -5.70
CA LEU A 26 12.30 1.25 -6.79
C LEU A 26 13.09 1.32 -8.10
N ASP A 27 12.38 1.15 -9.21
CA ASP A 27 12.91 1.35 -10.54
C ASP A 27 13.09 2.86 -10.82
N ARG A 28 13.56 3.20 -12.03
CA ARG A 28 13.78 4.60 -12.43
C ARG A 28 12.49 5.44 -12.39
N GLY A 29 11.31 4.81 -12.45
CA GLY A 29 10.02 5.50 -12.48
C GLY A 29 9.95 6.50 -13.63
N LEU A 30 10.54 6.18 -14.78
CA LEU A 30 10.57 7.06 -15.93
C LEU A 30 9.15 7.21 -16.48
N VAL A 31 8.65 8.43 -16.51
CA VAL A 31 7.37 8.78 -17.14
C VAL A 31 7.63 9.76 -18.27
N ALA A 32 6.97 9.52 -19.41
CA ALA A 32 6.94 10.45 -20.53
C ALA A 32 5.48 10.81 -20.84
N MET A 33 5.19 12.09 -21.05
CA MET A 33 3.83 12.60 -21.32
C MET A 33 3.86 13.64 -22.43
N LYS A 34 2.91 13.53 -23.36
CA LYS A 34 2.74 14.55 -24.40
C LYS A 34 2.27 15.86 -23.77
N VAL A 35 2.95 16.95 -24.09
CA VAL A 35 2.59 18.32 -23.72
C VAL A 35 2.55 19.21 -24.96
N SER A 36 2.08 20.46 -24.84
CA SER A 36 2.00 21.39 -25.97
C SER A 36 3.36 21.65 -26.63
N GLY A 37 4.44 21.70 -25.84
CA GLY A 37 5.79 22.00 -26.31
C GLY A 37 6.66 20.80 -26.67
N GLY A 38 6.12 19.57 -26.72
CA GLY A 38 6.91 18.35 -26.97
C GLY A 38 6.45 17.16 -26.14
N VAL A 39 7.41 16.40 -25.61
CA VAL A 39 7.20 15.35 -24.60
C VAL A 39 7.94 15.75 -23.33
N PHE A 40 7.22 15.82 -22.21
CA PHE A 40 7.80 16.03 -20.89
C PHE A 40 8.18 14.67 -20.30
N LEU A 41 9.39 14.59 -19.75
CA LEU A 41 9.92 13.43 -19.06
C LEU A 41 10.25 13.78 -17.61
N SER A 42 10.00 12.84 -16.70
CA SER A 42 10.49 12.90 -15.33
C SER A 42 10.82 11.50 -14.82
N TRP A 43 11.79 11.40 -13.92
CA TRP A 43 12.21 10.16 -13.30
C TRP A 43 12.60 10.36 -11.83
N ARG A 44 12.75 9.25 -11.11
CA ARG A 44 13.21 9.24 -9.72
C ARG A 44 14.72 9.47 -9.67
N ILE A 45 15.17 10.26 -8.70
CA ILE A 45 16.54 10.22 -8.15
C ILE A 45 16.46 9.24 -6.99
N THR A 46 17.14 8.10 -7.06
CA THR A 46 17.07 7.10 -5.98
C THR A 46 17.93 7.54 -4.79
N GLY A 47 17.70 6.95 -3.61
CA GLY A 47 18.41 7.32 -2.38
C GLY A 47 19.93 7.17 -2.50
N GLU A 48 20.40 6.25 -3.33
CA GLU A 48 21.82 5.98 -3.61
C GLU A 48 22.46 7.01 -4.55
N GLU A 49 21.66 7.75 -5.31
CA GLU A 49 22.10 8.68 -6.36
C GLU A 49 22.11 10.14 -5.91
N TYR A 50 21.78 10.41 -4.65
CA TYR A 50 21.61 11.77 -4.15
C TYR A 50 22.86 12.66 -4.31
N TYR A 51 24.05 12.06 -4.37
CA TYR A 51 25.31 12.76 -4.57
C TYR A 51 25.99 12.33 -5.88
N ASP A 52 26.56 13.30 -6.60
CA ASP A 52 27.45 13.09 -7.75
C ASP A 52 26.88 12.18 -8.87
N THR A 53 25.57 12.25 -9.08
CA THR A 53 24.87 11.53 -10.16
C THR A 53 24.18 12.53 -11.09
N GLU A 54 24.44 12.38 -12.38
CA GLU A 54 23.79 13.11 -13.46
C GLU A 54 23.04 12.13 -14.36
N TYR A 55 22.34 12.61 -15.39
CA TYR A 55 21.48 11.77 -16.23
C TYR A 55 21.61 12.08 -17.71
N ASN A 56 21.63 11.04 -18.55
CA ASN A 56 21.42 11.20 -19.99
C ASN A 56 20.03 10.70 -20.38
N VAL A 57 19.38 11.41 -21.28
CA VAL A 57 18.07 11.07 -21.83
C VAL A 57 18.24 10.62 -23.26
N TYR A 58 17.61 9.52 -23.61
CA TYR A 58 17.64 8.95 -24.94
C TYR A 58 16.22 8.90 -25.51
N ARG A 59 16.10 9.18 -26.80
CA ARG A 59 14.90 8.92 -27.61
C ARG A 59 15.27 8.00 -28.75
N ASP A 60 14.58 6.86 -28.84
CA ASP A 60 14.78 5.88 -29.92
C ASP A 60 16.26 5.43 -30.05
N GLY A 61 16.99 5.43 -28.93
CA GLY A 61 18.42 5.09 -28.85
C GLY A 61 19.39 6.26 -29.06
N GLU A 62 18.92 7.45 -29.44
CA GLU A 62 19.73 8.64 -29.63
C GLU A 62 19.75 9.52 -28.38
N LYS A 63 20.95 9.93 -27.94
CA LYS A 63 21.13 10.84 -26.80
C LYS A 63 20.62 12.24 -27.15
N LEU A 64 19.85 12.85 -26.25
CA LEU A 64 19.19 14.14 -26.49
C LEU A 64 19.91 15.36 -25.89
N ASN A 65 20.59 15.18 -24.75
CA ASN A 65 21.28 16.24 -24.03
C ASN A 65 22.79 16.21 -24.34
N ASP A 66 23.41 17.35 -24.62
CA ASP A 66 24.85 17.44 -24.92
C ASP A 66 25.70 17.06 -23.69
N GLU A 67 25.38 17.66 -22.55
CA GLU A 67 26.00 17.40 -21.24
C GLU A 67 25.01 16.68 -20.31
N PRO A 68 25.47 15.77 -19.43
CA PRO A 68 24.62 15.11 -18.44
C PRO A 68 23.82 16.10 -17.58
N LEU A 69 22.58 15.74 -17.27
CA LEU A 69 21.64 16.59 -16.53
C LEU A 69 21.78 16.37 -15.02
N SER A 70 21.90 17.45 -14.25
CA SER A 70 21.86 17.42 -12.78
C SER A 70 20.43 17.49 -12.20
N VAL A 71 19.41 17.31 -13.05
CA VAL A 71 17.98 17.36 -12.73
C VAL A 71 17.31 16.08 -13.20
N SER A 72 16.16 15.74 -12.63
CA SER A 72 15.43 14.51 -12.97
C SER A 72 14.21 14.72 -13.87
N ASN A 73 14.30 15.71 -14.77
CA ASN A 73 13.29 15.98 -15.78
C ASN A 73 13.90 16.53 -17.08
N TYR A 74 13.17 16.40 -18.17
CA TYR A 74 13.56 16.93 -19.48
C TYR A 74 12.33 17.17 -20.36
N THR A 75 12.34 18.22 -21.19
CA THR A 75 11.29 18.39 -22.23
C THR A 75 11.92 18.23 -23.60
N ASP A 76 11.62 17.12 -24.28
CA ASP A 76 12.00 16.93 -25.67
C ASP A 76 10.99 17.63 -26.60
N LYS A 77 11.42 18.72 -27.23
CA LYS A 77 10.59 19.52 -28.15
C LYS A 77 10.22 18.78 -29.43
N SER A 78 11.02 17.82 -29.85
CA SER A 78 10.82 17.05 -31.09
C SER A 78 10.12 15.71 -30.84
N GLY A 79 9.90 15.37 -29.58
CA GLY A 79 9.26 14.13 -29.15
C GLY A 79 7.79 14.01 -29.59
N THR A 80 7.37 12.78 -29.87
CA THR A 80 5.98 12.43 -30.21
C THR A 80 5.49 11.27 -29.36
N THR A 81 4.20 10.95 -29.42
CA THR A 81 3.65 9.74 -28.75
C THR A 81 4.12 8.42 -29.36
N ALA A 82 4.78 8.45 -30.53
CA ALA A 82 5.40 7.27 -31.14
C ALA A 82 6.87 7.08 -30.72
N SER A 83 7.46 8.06 -30.04
CA SER A 83 8.83 8.00 -29.55
C SER A 83 8.94 7.02 -28.38
N ASN A 84 10.13 6.48 -28.16
CA ASN A 84 10.45 5.64 -27.00
C ASN A 84 11.63 6.22 -26.23
N TYR A 85 11.55 6.28 -24.90
CA TYR A 85 12.55 6.95 -24.07
C TYR A 85 13.19 6.04 -23.04
N THR A 86 14.48 6.25 -22.82
CA THR A 86 15.23 5.67 -21.70
C THR A 86 16.07 6.76 -21.02
N VAL A 87 16.43 6.51 -19.76
CA VAL A 87 17.35 7.34 -18.99
C VAL A 87 18.46 6.46 -18.45
N THR A 88 19.70 6.95 -18.55
CA THR A 88 20.87 6.37 -17.87
C THR A 88 21.28 7.30 -16.75
N ALA A 89 21.73 6.73 -15.63
CA ALA A 89 22.49 7.49 -14.63
C ALA A 89 23.95 7.61 -15.09
N VAL A 90 24.59 8.72 -14.75
CA VAL A 90 26.02 8.98 -14.92
C VAL A 90 26.60 9.18 -13.52
N VAL A 91 27.18 8.12 -12.97
CA VAL A 91 27.72 8.11 -11.60
C VAL A 91 29.21 8.36 -11.68
N ARG A 92 29.68 9.48 -11.12
CA ARG A 92 31.10 9.88 -11.13
C ARG A 92 31.71 9.84 -12.54
N GLY A 93 30.99 10.38 -13.52
CA GLY A 93 31.40 10.42 -14.93
C GLY A 93 31.31 9.09 -15.68
N LYS A 94 30.82 8.02 -15.05
CA LYS A 94 30.60 6.72 -15.70
C LYS A 94 29.10 6.49 -15.91
N GLU A 95 28.72 6.36 -17.18
CA GLU A 95 27.35 6.00 -17.55
C GLU A 95 27.00 4.57 -17.15
N GLN A 96 25.80 4.40 -16.61
CA GLN A 96 25.22 3.14 -16.15
C GLN A 96 24.29 2.55 -17.21
N GLN A 97 23.70 1.38 -16.91
CA GLN A 97 22.71 0.77 -17.79
C GLN A 97 21.46 1.65 -17.93
N PRO A 98 20.80 1.66 -19.10
CA PRO A 98 19.54 2.36 -19.29
C PRO A 98 18.43 1.70 -18.47
N CYS A 99 17.48 2.51 -18.00
CA CYS A 99 16.23 2.00 -17.42
C CYS A 99 15.35 1.31 -18.50
N ALA A 100 14.26 0.69 -18.05
CA ALA A 100 13.22 0.22 -18.95
C ALA A 100 12.71 1.37 -19.83
N ALA A 101 12.41 1.04 -21.09
CA ALA A 101 11.98 2.02 -22.08
C ALA A 101 10.49 2.34 -21.92
N VAL A 102 10.11 3.61 -22.08
CA VAL A 102 8.71 4.05 -21.95
C VAL A 102 8.22 4.82 -23.17
N SER A 103 6.96 4.57 -23.53
CA SER A 103 6.22 5.33 -24.53
C SER A 103 5.46 6.50 -23.88
N PRO A 104 5.43 7.70 -24.50
CA PRO A 104 4.73 8.82 -23.94
C PRO A 104 3.22 8.61 -23.87
N TRP A 105 2.63 9.00 -22.74
CA TRP A 105 1.18 9.07 -22.60
C TRP A 105 0.63 10.19 -23.48
N GLY A 106 -0.50 9.93 -24.15
CA GLY A 106 -1.22 10.96 -24.93
C GLY A 106 -1.93 12.00 -24.06
N THR A 107 -2.06 11.73 -22.76
CA THR A 107 -2.75 12.53 -21.75
C THR A 107 -1.80 12.89 -20.61
N SER A 108 -2.17 13.88 -19.80
CA SER A 108 -1.44 14.27 -18.59
C SER A 108 -1.70 13.34 -17.39
N TYR A 109 -2.29 12.17 -17.64
CA TYR A 109 -2.62 11.16 -16.65
C TYR A 109 -2.50 9.78 -17.30
N LYS A 110 -2.19 8.75 -16.51
CA LYS A 110 -2.30 7.34 -16.90
C LYS A 110 -3.67 6.83 -16.45
N GLU A 111 -4.47 6.38 -17.40
CA GLU A 111 -5.75 5.74 -17.11
C GLU A 111 -5.51 4.28 -16.75
N ILE A 112 -5.94 3.87 -15.55
CA ILE A 112 -6.01 2.47 -15.15
C ILE A 112 -7.45 2.02 -15.34
N LYS A 113 -7.67 1.11 -16.30
CA LYS A 113 -9.02 0.62 -16.62
C LYS A 113 -9.34 -0.59 -15.77
N LEU A 114 -10.29 -0.43 -14.87
CA LEU A 114 -10.74 -1.48 -13.97
C LEU A 114 -11.79 -2.34 -14.67
N THR A 115 -11.59 -3.65 -14.67
CA THR A 115 -12.52 -4.63 -15.27
C THR A 115 -13.39 -5.36 -14.25
N HIS A 116 -12.98 -5.38 -12.98
CA HIS A 116 -13.67 -6.06 -11.86
C HIS A 116 -14.19 -7.46 -12.22
N GLU A 117 -13.36 -8.28 -12.88
CA GLU A 117 -13.78 -9.59 -13.37
C GLU A 117 -14.36 -10.46 -12.23
N GLY A 118 -15.48 -11.13 -12.50
CA GLY A 118 -16.15 -11.98 -11.50
C GLY A 118 -16.93 -11.22 -10.42
N ILE A 119 -16.98 -9.89 -10.46
CA ILE A 119 -17.81 -9.04 -9.59
C ILE A 119 -18.96 -8.46 -10.41
N LYS A 120 -20.17 -8.50 -9.84
CA LYS A 120 -21.41 -8.05 -10.51
C LYS A 120 -21.85 -6.66 -10.09
N SER A 121 -21.40 -6.22 -8.92
CA SER A 121 -21.67 -4.90 -8.36
C SER A 121 -20.93 -3.82 -9.13
N THR A 122 -21.54 -2.65 -9.19
CA THR A 122 -20.84 -1.42 -9.56
C THR A 122 -20.02 -0.97 -8.36
N LEU A 123 -18.72 -0.79 -8.58
CA LEU A 123 -17.76 -0.37 -7.58
C LEU A 123 -17.28 1.05 -7.84
N ILE A 124 -16.97 1.79 -6.78
CA ILE A 124 -16.41 3.14 -6.87
C ILE A 124 -15.05 3.14 -6.14
N PRO A 125 -13.96 3.59 -6.79
CA PRO A 125 -12.67 3.76 -6.12
C PRO A 125 -12.80 4.66 -4.89
N ASN A 126 -12.14 4.28 -3.81
CA ASN A 126 -12.08 5.03 -2.56
C ASN A 126 -10.60 5.24 -2.18
N ASP A 127 -10.20 4.96 -0.95
CA ASP A 127 -8.83 5.09 -0.49
C ASP A 127 -7.89 4.08 -1.18
N ALA A 128 -6.64 4.48 -1.35
CA ALA A 128 -5.59 3.60 -1.86
C ALA A 128 -4.29 3.80 -1.07
N CYS A 129 -3.53 2.71 -0.93
CA CYS A 129 -2.10 2.78 -0.64
C CYS A 129 -1.32 2.06 -1.74
N CYS A 130 0.00 2.24 -1.76
CA CYS A 130 0.86 1.65 -2.78
C CYS A 130 2.03 0.92 -2.12
N ALA A 131 2.44 -0.19 -2.71
CA ALA A 131 3.59 -0.97 -2.29
C ALA A 131 4.09 -1.80 -3.49
N ASP A 132 5.40 -2.03 -3.59
CA ASP A 132 5.99 -2.93 -4.59
C ASP A 132 5.80 -4.37 -4.09
N VAL A 133 4.74 -5.05 -4.55
CA VAL A 133 4.41 -6.37 -3.99
C VAL A 133 5.16 -7.50 -4.66
N ASP A 134 5.72 -7.28 -5.86
CA ASP A 134 6.42 -8.33 -6.62
C ASP A 134 7.94 -8.12 -6.80
N GLY A 135 8.46 -6.99 -6.34
CA GLY A 135 9.88 -6.66 -6.27
C GLY A 135 10.46 -6.19 -7.60
N ASP A 136 9.61 -5.78 -8.54
CA ASP A 136 10.02 -5.29 -9.86
C ASP A 136 10.42 -3.80 -9.85
N GLY A 137 10.16 -3.09 -8.74
CA GLY A 137 10.47 -1.67 -8.54
C GLY A 137 9.40 -0.70 -9.03
N GLU A 138 8.32 -1.19 -9.66
CA GLU A 138 7.06 -0.47 -9.85
C GLU A 138 6.16 -0.70 -8.62
N LEU A 139 5.32 0.28 -8.28
CA LEU A 139 4.40 0.12 -7.14
C LEU A 139 3.05 -0.37 -7.64
N GLU A 140 2.53 -1.43 -7.04
CA GLU A 140 1.12 -1.80 -7.14
C GLU A 140 0.25 -0.88 -6.29
N ILE A 141 -1.04 -0.84 -6.62
CA ILE A 141 -2.08 -0.09 -5.93
C ILE A 141 -2.93 -1.08 -5.14
N LEU A 142 -2.95 -0.92 -3.82
CA LEU A 142 -3.90 -1.56 -2.92
C LEU A 142 -5.11 -0.62 -2.78
N MET A 143 -6.11 -0.86 -3.60
CA MET A 143 -7.28 0.01 -3.75
C MET A 143 -8.46 -0.54 -2.96
N LYS A 144 -9.11 0.33 -2.20
CA LYS A 144 -10.43 0.09 -1.64
C LYS A 144 -11.50 0.50 -2.64
N PHE A 145 -12.56 -0.30 -2.72
CA PHE A 145 -13.74 0.03 -3.47
C PHE A 145 -15.00 0.00 -2.62
N ASP A 146 -15.77 1.08 -2.70
CA ASP A 146 -17.12 1.14 -2.19
C ASP A 146 -18.05 0.40 -3.15
N ASN A 147 -19.06 -0.29 -2.61
CA ASN A 147 -20.03 -1.00 -3.43
C ASN A 147 -21.28 -0.14 -3.69
N LEU A 148 -21.28 0.58 -4.80
CA LEU A 148 -22.40 1.45 -5.19
C LEU A 148 -23.72 0.68 -5.35
N SER A 149 -23.67 -0.54 -5.88
CA SER A 149 -24.87 -1.37 -6.01
C SER A 149 -25.48 -1.71 -4.66
N GLU A 150 -24.64 -1.99 -3.67
CA GLU A 150 -25.06 -2.19 -2.28
C GLU A 150 -25.62 -0.92 -1.65
N MET A 151 -24.94 0.22 -1.84
CA MET A 151 -25.41 1.54 -1.36
C MET A 151 -26.79 1.88 -1.92
N ASN A 152 -26.99 1.70 -3.22
CA ASN A 152 -28.27 1.94 -3.90
C ASN A 152 -29.37 0.97 -3.45
N ALA A 153 -28.99 -0.26 -3.10
CA ALA A 153 -29.89 -1.25 -2.52
C ALA A 153 -30.12 -1.06 -1.01
N SER A 154 -29.63 0.04 -0.42
CA SER A 154 -29.77 0.35 1.01
C SER A 154 -29.15 -0.71 1.93
N TYR A 155 -27.99 -1.25 1.54
CA TYR A 155 -27.16 -2.12 2.37
C TYR A 155 -27.87 -3.39 2.85
N PRO A 156 -28.35 -4.23 1.92
CA PRO A 156 -29.01 -5.48 2.27
C PRO A 156 -28.12 -6.37 3.16
N ARG A 157 -28.75 -7.10 4.09
CA ARG A 157 -28.04 -7.98 5.03
C ARG A 157 -27.01 -8.89 4.37
N ASN A 158 -27.35 -9.45 3.21
CA ASN A 158 -26.52 -10.43 2.49
C ASN A 158 -25.67 -9.79 1.37
N GLY A 159 -25.46 -8.47 1.42
CA GLY A 159 -24.76 -7.74 0.37
C GLY A 159 -25.55 -7.69 -0.93
N TYR A 160 -25.02 -7.00 -1.93
CA TYR A 160 -25.60 -7.01 -3.27
C TYR A 160 -25.08 -8.22 -4.03
N GLN A 161 -25.93 -9.24 -4.21
CA GLN A 161 -25.52 -10.53 -4.82
C GLN A 161 -24.37 -11.24 -4.09
N GLY A 162 -24.25 -11.05 -2.77
CA GLY A 162 -23.16 -11.61 -1.97
C GLY A 162 -21.87 -10.78 -1.98
N GLU A 163 -21.88 -9.62 -2.64
CA GLU A 163 -20.74 -8.71 -2.73
C GLU A 163 -20.96 -7.52 -1.79
N TYR A 164 -19.88 -7.12 -1.14
CA TYR A 164 -19.78 -6.00 -0.22
C TYR A 164 -18.77 -5.00 -0.78
N SER A 165 -18.27 -4.07 0.02
CA SER A 165 -17.03 -3.36 -0.32
C SER A 165 -15.87 -4.35 -0.46
N ILE A 166 -14.88 -3.97 -1.27
CA ILE A 166 -13.76 -4.84 -1.60
C ILE A 166 -12.43 -4.12 -1.51
N PHE A 167 -11.37 -4.91 -1.46
CA PHE A 167 -10.01 -4.46 -1.80
C PHE A 167 -9.53 -5.16 -3.06
N GLU A 168 -8.78 -4.48 -3.91
CA GLU A 168 -8.04 -5.09 -5.03
C GLU A 168 -6.57 -4.68 -4.97
N CYS A 169 -5.68 -5.58 -5.37
CA CYS A 169 -4.29 -5.26 -5.68
C CYS A 169 -4.12 -5.18 -7.20
N LEU A 170 -3.67 -4.03 -7.67
CA LEU A 170 -3.67 -3.66 -9.09
C LEU A 170 -2.27 -3.25 -9.53
N LYS A 171 -1.79 -3.77 -10.66
CA LYS A 171 -0.67 -3.18 -11.39
C LYS A 171 -1.11 -1.90 -12.12
N LEU A 172 -0.14 -1.07 -12.48
CA LEU A 172 -0.42 0.19 -13.19
C LEU A 172 -0.99 0.00 -14.60
N ASP A 173 -0.93 -1.20 -15.18
CA ASP A 173 -1.58 -1.54 -16.44
C ASP A 173 -3.06 -1.94 -16.30
N GLY A 174 -3.58 -2.03 -15.07
CA GLY A 174 -4.94 -2.47 -14.76
C GLY A 174 -5.07 -3.96 -14.49
N THR A 175 -3.99 -4.73 -14.58
CA THR A 175 -3.97 -6.13 -14.16
C THR A 175 -4.29 -6.23 -12.68
N ARG A 176 -5.35 -6.98 -12.35
CA ARG A 176 -5.70 -7.31 -10.96
C ARG A 176 -5.01 -8.59 -10.52
N LEU A 177 -4.17 -8.52 -9.50
CA LEU A 177 -3.45 -9.67 -8.95
C LEU A 177 -4.35 -10.56 -8.10
N TRP A 178 -5.09 -9.95 -7.17
CA TRP A 178 -6.05 -10.61 -6.28
C TRP A 178 -7.04 -9.59 -5.75
N TRP A 179 -8.10 -10.06 -5.09
CA TRP A 179 -9.09 -9.19 -4.46
C TRP A 179 -9.70 -9.80 -3.20
N VAL A 180 -10.27 -8.96 -2.35
CA VAL A 180 -10.90 -9.37 -1.10
C VAL A 180 -12.32 -8.86 -1.06
N ASN A 181 -13.28 -9.76 -0.91
CA ASN A 181 -14.63 -9.42 -0.52
C ASN A 181 -14.66 -9.26 1.01
N CYS A 182 -14.85 -8.03 1.52
CA CYS A 182 -14.78 -7.75 2.95
C CYS A 182 -15.85 -8.51 3.77
N GLY A 183 -16.93 -8.93 3.12
CA GLY A 183 -17.97 -9.74 3.74
C GLY A 183 -18.91 -8.93 4.66
N PRO A 184 -19.92 -9.59 5.23
CA PRO A 184 -21.02 -8.92 5.94
C PRO A 184 -20.62 -8.24 7.25
N ASN A 185 -19.52 -8.69 7.86
CA ASN A 185 -19.17 -8.32 9.22
C ASN A 185 -18.06 -7.25 9.29
N MET A 186 -17.59 -6.77 8.14
CA MET A 186 -16.73 -5.60 8.03
C MET A 186 -17.61 -4.40 7.66
N GLY A 187 -18.21 -3.73 8.64
CA GLY A 187 -19.01 -2.54 8.37
C GLY A 187 -18.14 -1.32 8.05
N ASP A 188 -18.49 -0.58 6.99
CA ASP A 188 -17.72 0.56 6.50
C ASP A 188 -18.50 1.88 6.65
N PHE A 189 -18.64 2.35 7.89
CA PHE A 189 -19.39 3.57 8.19
C PHE A 189 -18.79 4.77 7.44
N GLN A 190 -19.61 5.51 6.69
CA GLN A 190 -19.14 6.65 5.87
C GLN A 190 -17.96 6.30 4.95
N ASN A 191 -17.80 5.03 4.62
CA ASN A 191 -16.76 4.51 3.74
C ASN A 191 -15.33 4.79 4.25
N ASN A 192 -15.06 4.68 5.56
CA ASN A 192 -13.73 4.95 6.15
C ASN A 192 -13.22 3.98 7.25
N GLU A 193 -13.93 2.88 7.54
CA GLU A 193 -13.57 1.96 8.63
C GLU A 193 -12.81 0.72 8.16
N GLN A 194 -12.82 0.46 6.85
CA GLN A 194 -12.06 -0.60 6.21
C GLN A 194 -10.75 -0.05 5.67
N ASN A 195 -9.64 -0.66 6.07
CA ASN A 195 -8.30 -0.28 5.65
C ASN A 195 -7.47 -1.53 5.33
N ILE A 196 -6.57 -1.38 4.37
CA ILE A 196 -5.56 -2.35 3.97
C ILE A 196 -4.23 -1.60 3.80
N VAL A 197 -3.11 -2.21 4.20
CA VAL A 197 -1.79 -1.60 4.07
C VAL A 197 -0.79 -2.62 3.53
N GLY A 198 0.14 -2.15 2.69
CA GLY A 198 1.26 -2.94 2.22
C GLY A 198 2.59 -2.34 2.69
N TYR A 199 3.55 -3.20 3.02
CA TYR A 199 4.93 -2.83 3.34
C TYR A 199 5.82 -4.08 3.26
N ASP A 200 7.09 -3.93 2.93
CA ASP A 200 8.09 -5.01 3.00
C ASP A 200 8.56 -5.17 4.45
N TRP A 201 7.80 -5.94 5.24
CA TRP A 201 8.06 -6.11 6.68
C TRP A 201 9.21 -7.07 6.95
N ASP A 202 9.35 -8.15 6.17
CA ASP A 202 10.42 -9.12 6.33
C ASP A 202 11.74 -8.73 5.62
N GLN A 203 11.69 -7.68 4.78
CA GLN A 203 12.81 -7.11 4.03
C GLN A 203 13.33 -8.05 2.92
N ASP A 204 12.48 -8.89 2.34
CA ASP A 204 12.83 -9.76 1.20
C ASP A 204 12.85 -9.01 -0.15
N GLY A 205 12.45 -7.74 -0.15
CA GLY A 205 12.36 -6.88 -1.32
C GLY A 205 10.98 -6.88 -1.99
N ARG A 206 9.97 -7.47 -1.36
CA ARG A 206 8.59 -7.51 -1.83
C ARG A 206 7.65 -7.24 -0.67
N ALA A 207 6.72 -6.31 -0.88
CA ALA A 207 5.79 -5.95 0.17
C ALA A 207 4.78 -7.06 0.44
N GLU A 208 4.57 -7.36 1.72
CA GLU A 208 3.41 -8.08 2.19
C GLU A 208 2.24 -7.13 2.44
N VAL A 209 1.09 -7.70 2.75
CA VAL A 209 -0.13 -6.94 3.00
C VAL A 209 -0.78 -7.35 4.32
N VAL A 210 -1.24 -6.36 5.06
CA VAL A 210 -1.94 -6.51 6.33
C VAL A 210 -3.33 -5.89 6.23
N MET A 211 -4.34 -6.62 6.71
CA MET A 211 -5.67 -6.08 6.93
C MET A 211 -6.35 -6.67 8.15
N ARG A 212 -7.27 -5.90 8.74
CA ARG A 212 -8.30 -6.46 9.60
C ARG A 212 -9.34 -7.17 8.73
N ALA A 213 -9.78 -8.35 9.16
CA ALA A 213 -10.89 -9.07 8.57
C ALA A 213 -11.91 -9.50 9.66
N ALA A 214 -13.05 -10.01 9.22
CA ALA A 214 -14.05 -10.59 10.11
C ALA A 214 -14.54 -11.93 9.54
N ASP A 215 -15.33 -12.65 10.34
CA ASP A 215 -16.02 -13.85 9.87
C ASP A 215 -16.73 -13.59 8.52
N GLY A 216 -16.51 -14.45 7.53
CA GLY A 216 -17.15 -14.34 6.22
C GLY A 216 -16.46 -13.38 5.23
N THR A 217 -15.32 -12.76 5.60
CA THR A 217 -14.41 -12.15 4.60
C THR A 217 -13.87 -13.26 3.68
N VAL A 218 -13.81 -13.01 2.37
CA VAL A 218 -13.29 -13.97 1.38
C VAL A 218 -12.18 -13.33 0.57
N ILE A 219 -11.00 -13.96 0.59
CA ILE A 219 -9.84 -13.55 -0.20
C ILE A 219 -9.81 -14.42 -1.45
N HIS A 220 -9.79 -13.77 -2.62
CA HIS A 220 -9.69 -14.40 -3.94
C HIS A 220 -8.26 -14.24 -4.43
N MET A 221 -7.49 -15.33 -4.33
CA MET A 221 -6.04 -15.33 -4.56
C MET A 221 -5.69 -15.39 -6.05
N ALA A 222 -4.46 -15.01 -6.38
CA ALA A 222 -3.96 -14.95 -7.76
C ALA A 222 -3.97 -16.31 -8.47
N ASP A 223 -3.91 -17.42 -7.73
CA ASP A 223 -3.99 -18.78 -8.29
C ASP A 223 -5.42 -19.26 -8.60
N GLY A 224 -6.42 -18.38 -8.39
CA GLY A 224 -7.83 -18.67 -8.59
C GLY A 224 -8.52 -19.40 -7.43
N THR A 225 -7.78 -19.76 -6.38
CA THR A 225 -8.37 -20.34 -5.16
C THR A 225 -8.89 -19.24 -4.23
N THR A 226 -9.66 -19.64 -3.20
CA THR A 226 -10.22 -18.70 -2.22
C THR A 226 -9.87 -19.11 -0.80
N TYR A 227 -9.75 -18.12 0.08
CA TYR A 227 -9.60 -18.31 1.52
C TYR A 227 -10.72 -17.58 2.25
N THR A 228 -11.55 -18.32 3.00
CA THR A 228 -12.58 -17.72 3.85
C THR A 228 -12.04 -17.51 5.25
N VAL A 229 -12.10 -16.27 5.72
CA VAL A 229 -11.72 -15.89 7.08
C VAL A 229 -12.84 -16.27 8.04
N GLY A 230 -12.48 -17.00 9.11
CA GLY A 230 -13.41 -17.32 10.19
C GLY A 230 -14.59 -18.19 9.76
N ASP A 231 -15.76 -17.94 10.35
CA ASP A 231 -16.99 -18.71 10.11
C ASP A 231 -17.90 -18.05 9.05
N ALA A 232 -17.92 -18.61 7.85
CA ALA A 232 -18.74 -18.14 6.72
C ALA A 232 -20.25 -18.07 7.02
N SER A 233 -20.75 -18.81 8.02
CA SER A 233 -22.17 -18.82 8.39
C SER A 233 -22.57 -17.61 9.24
N LYS A 234 -21.60 -16.87 9.80
CA LYS A 234 -21.86 -15.71 10.64
C LYS A 234 -22.14 -14.48 9.78
N ASN A 235 -23.33 -13.94 9.95
CA ASN A 235 -23.69 -12.64 9.43
C ASN A 235 -24.45 -11.89 10.53
N VAL A 236 -23.76 -10.94 11.15
CA VAL A 236 -24.32 -10.12 12.24
C VAL A 236 -24.76 -8.75 11.75
N ARG A 237 -24.65 -8.49 10.45
CA ARG A 237 -25.12 -7.26 9.82
C ARG A 237 -26.64 -7.12 10.04
N GLY A 238 -27.05 -5.93 10.45
CA GLY A 238 -28.46 -5.57 10.50
C GLY A 238 -29.11 -5.60 9.12
N ALA A 239 -30.42 -5.87 9.05
CA ALA A 239 -31.16 -5.96 7.78
C ALA A 239 -31.53 -4.61 7.15
N THR A 240 -31.52 -3.51 7.92
CA THR A 240 -31.88 -2.16 7.46
C THR A 240 -31.03 -1.07 8.11
N GLY A 241 -30.89 0.06 7.41
CA GLY A 241 -29.93 1.13 7.67
C GLY A 241 -30.13 1.93 8.95
N GLY A 242 -29.01 2.18 9.60
CA GLY A 242 -28.78 3.13 10.69
C GLY A 242 -27.28 3.21 10.94
N GLY A 243 -26.74 4.38 11.29
CA GLY A 243 -25.29 4.58 11.45
C GLY A 243 -24.62 3.58 12.40
N VAL A 244 -25.36 3.12 13.41
CA VAL A 244 -24.91 2.13 14.40
C VAL A 244 -24.63 0.74 13.81
N ASN A 245 -25.37 0.33 12.77
CA ASN A 245 -25.28 -1.03 12.21
C ASN A 245 -23.95 -1.30 11.48
N TRP A 246 -23.14 -0.26 11.30
CA TRP A 246 -21.81 -0.33 10.71
C TRP A 246 -20.71 -0.63 11.71
N PHE A 247 -20.96 -0.40 13.00
CA PHE A 247 -19.99 -0.69 14.05
C PHE A 247 -20.13 -2.14 14.51
N VAL A 248 -19.81 -3.08 13.60
CA VAL A 248 -19.89 -4.51 13.85
C VAL A 248 -18.93 -4.87 14.99
N ASN A 249 -19.52 -5.16 16.15
CA ASN A 249 -18.84 -5.27 17.43
C ASN A 249 -18.98 -6.66 18.08
N THR A 250 -19.24 -7.70 17.27
CA THR A 250 -19.30 -9.10 17.70
C THR A 250 -17.94 -9.80 17.64
N ASP A 251 -17.83 -10.97 18.26
CA ASP A 251 -16.67 -11.85 18.08
C ASP A 251 -16.47 -12.24 16.60
N GLY A 252 -15.29 -12.80 16.30
CA GLY A 252 -14.91 -13.13 14.91
C GLY A 252 -14.19 -11.99 14.19
N GLU A 253 -13.22 -11.37 14.85
CA GLU A 253 -12.37 -10.32 14.31
C GLU A 253 -10.94 -10.85 14.17
N TYR A 254 -10.31 -10.66 13.02
CA TYR A 254 -9.03 -11.27 12.68
C TYR A 254 -8.03 -10.24 12.12
N LEU A 255 -6.75 -10.52 12.32
CA LEU A 255 -5.66 -9.88 11.59
C LEU A 255 -5.16 -10.88 10.54
N VAL A 256 -5.09 -10.45 9.28
CA VAL A 256 -4.57 -11.25 8.17
C VAL A 256 -3.26 -10.63 7.71
N TYR A 257 -2.21 -11.45 7.68
CA TYR A 257 -0.91 -11.15 7.08
C TYR A 257 -0.76 -12.03 5.84
N MET A 258 -0.53 -11.42 4.69
CA MET A 258 -0.63 -12.10 3.39
C MET A 258 0.50 -11.70 2.46
N ASP A 259 0.88 -12.66 1.62
CA ASP A 259 1.77 -12.49 0.49
C ASP A 259 1.20 -11.42 -0.46
N GLY A 260 1.97 -10.37 -0.75
CA GLY A 260 1.48 -9.24 -1.54
C GLY A 260 1.24 -9.57 -3.02
N ILE A 261 1.99 -10.49 -3.63
CA ILE A 261 1.79 -10.89 -5.03
C ILE A 261 0.51 -11.71 -5.17
N THR A 262 0.32 -12.67 -4.28
CA THR A 262 -0.68 -13.73 -4.47
C THR A 262 -1.96 -13.51 -3.69
N GLY A 263 -1.94 -12.63 -2.69
CA GLY A 263 -3.04 -12.46 -1.74
C GLY A 263 -3.18 -13.62 -0.76
N LYS A 264 -2.24 -14.58 -0.76
CA LYS A 264 -2.33 -15.78 0.07
C LYS A 264 -1.99 -15.44 1.53
N PRO A 265 -2.86 -15.77 2.50
CA PRO A 265 -2.52 -15.58 3.91
C PRO A 265 -1.30 -16.42 4.32
N TYR A 266 -0.29 -15.75 4.84
CA TYR A 266 0.75 -16.40 5.66
C TYR A 266 0.20 -16.71 7.05
N GLN A 267 -0.55 -15.77 7.63
CA GLN A 267 -1.18 -15.92 8.93
C GLN A 267 -2.57 -15.27 8.94
N CYS A 268 -3.49 -15.91 9.67
CA CYS A 268 -4.78 -15.36 10.03
C CYS A 268 -4.98 -15.66 11.51
N ILE A 269 -4.89 -14.63 12.35
CA ILE A 269 -4.96 -14.75 13.81
C ILE A 269 -6.14 -13.94 14.36
N PRO A 270 -6.67 -14.26 15.56
CA PRO A 270 -7.60 -13.37 16.24
C PRO A 270 -7.00 -11.96 16.34
N TYR A 271 -7.82 -10.94 16.07
CA TYR A 271 -7.34 -9.56 16.08
C TYR A 271 -6.79 -9.21 17.47
N PRO A 272 -5.52 -8.77 17.56
CA PRO A 272 -4.79 -8.81 18.83
C PRO A 272 -5.25 -7.73 19.82
N LEU A 273 -5.78 -6.61 19.31
CA LEU A 273 -6.34 -5.55 20.13
C LEU A 273 -7.82 -5.82 20.41
N LYS A 274 -8.10 -6.68 21.39
CA LYS A 274 -9.48 -7.09 21.75
C LYS A 274 -10.37 -5.89 22.09
N ARG A 275 -11.68 -6.00 21.84
CA ARG A 275 -12.67 -5.00 22.32
C ARG A 275 -12.71 -5.01 23.85
N LEU A 276 -13.02 -6.16 24.43
CA LEU A 276 -13.13 -6.35 25.87
C LEU A 276 -11.96 -7.21 26.37
N GLU A 277 -11.32 -6.77 27.46
CA GLU A 277 -10.32 -7.55 28.17
C GLU A 277 -10.96 -8.57 29.12
N SER A 278 -10.15 -9.48 29.67
CA SER A 278 -10.63 -10.42 30.67
C SER A 278 -11.25 -9.68 31.86
N GLY A 279 -12.52 -10.02 32.18
CA GLY A 279 -13.29 -9.37 33.23
C GLY A 279 -14.14 -8.17 32.77
N GLU A 280 -13.99 -7.71 31.53
CA GLU A 280 -14.86 -6.69 30.95
C GLU A 280 -16.04 -7.35 30.20
N SER A 281 -17.25 -6.81 30.36
CA SER A 281 -18.47 -7.32 29.70
C SER A 281 -19.34 -6.23 29.05
N ASP A 282 -19.00 -4.96 29.23
CA ASP A 282 -19.78 -3.82 28.75
C ASP A 282 -18.92 -2.84 27.95
N LEU A 283 -19.29 -2.62 26.67
CA LEU A 283 -18.58 -1.70 25.78
C LEU A 283 -18.67 -0.25 26.25
N ASN A 284 -19.80 0.16 26.84
CA ASN A 284 -19.97 1.53 27.28
C ASN A 284 -19.00 1.88 28.42
N SER A 285 -18.84 0.97 29.37
CA SER A 285 -17.87 1.10 30.46
C SER A 285 -16.42 1.05 29.94
N ALA A 286 -16.12 0.19 28.97
CA ALA A 286 -14.76 0.00 28.46
C ALA A 286 -14.30 1.09 27.45
N TRP A 287 -15.20 1.62 26.63
CA TRP A 287 -14.89 2.50 25.51
C TRP A 287 -15.70 3.80 25.49
N GLY A 288 -16.74 3.96 26.32
CA GLY A 288 -17.54 5.17 26.37
C GLY A 288 -18.74 5.22 25.41
N ASP A 289 -19.04 4.12 24.70
CA ASP A 289 -20.35 3.86 24.10
C ASP A 289 -20.67 2.36 24.05
N GLY A 290 -21.95 2.02 24.15
CA GLY A 290 -22.43 0.64 24.07
C GLY A 290 -22.66 0.13 22.64
N TYR A 291 -22.61 1.00 21.63
CA TYR A 291 -23.00 0.65 20.26
C TYR A 291 -21.80 0.39 19.33
N GLY A 292 -20.57 0.53 19.82
CA GLY A 292 -19.35 0.03 19.19
C GLY A 292 -18.55 1.03 18.36
N HIS A 293 -18.92 2.30 18.32
CA HIS A 293 -18.24 3.29 17.48
C HIS A 293 -16.80 3.54 17.92
N ARG A 294 -16.56 3.81 19.21
CA ARG A 294 -15.21 4.14 19.69
C ARG A 294 -14.25 2.97 19.65
N CYS A 295 -14.75 1.74 19.82
CA CYS A 295 -13.95 0.53 19.67
C CYS A 295 -13.78 0.08 18.22
N SER A 296 -14.34 0.78 17.23
CA SER A 296 -14.24 0.39 15.81
C SER A 296 -13.31 1.29 15.00
N LYS A 297 -12.41 2.02 15.65
CA LYS A 297 -11.41 2.87 14.99
C LYS A 297 -10.08 2.16 14.95
N PHE A 298 -9.51 1.95 13.77
CA PHE A 298 -8.30 1.15 13.58
C PHE A 298 -7.24 1.92 12.82
N PHE A 299 -5.98 1.67 13.15
CA PHE A 299 -4.82 2.27 12.49
C PHE A 299 -3.78 1.20 12.25
N PHE A 300 -3.10 1.35 11.13
CA PHE A 300 -2.04 0.46 10.68
C PHE A 300 -0.80 1.31 10.37
N GLY A 301 0.38 0.75 10.50
CA GLY A 301 1.61 1.42 10.11
C GLY A 301 2.81 0.48 10.09
N ALA A 302 3.92 0.97 9.53
CA ALA A 302 5.20 0.27 9.48
C ALA A 302 6.35 1.10 10.10
N PRO A 303 6.27 1.44 11.40
CA PRO A 303 7.33 2.22 12.05
C PRO A 303 8.62 1.42 12.23
N TYR A 304 9.76 2.10 12.11
CA TYR A 304 11.09 1.55 12.39
C TYR A 304 11.42 1.75 13.85
N LEU A 305 10.84 0.93 14.73
CA LEU A 305 10.91 1.12 16.19
C LEU A 305 12.31 0.83 16.76
N ASP A 306 13.06 -0.08 16.15
CA ASP A 306 14.47 -0.34 16.46
C ASP A 306 15.44 0.55 15.65
N GLY A 307 14.90 1.39 14.77
CA GLY A 307 15.65 2.24 13.83
C GLY A 307 16.17 1.54 12.57
N ARG A 308 15.86 0.26 12.34
CA ARG A 308 16.41 -0.57 11.25
C ARG A 308 15.38 -1.42 10.52
N LYS A 309 14.50 -2.11 11.24
CA LYS A 309 13.47 -2.98 10.71
C LYS A 309 12.08 -2.34 10.89
N PRO A 310 11.22 -2.41 9.88
CA PRO A 310 9.82 -2.04 10.05
C PRO A 310 9.10 -3.04 10.94
N SER A 311 8.31 -2.56 11.89
CA SER A 311 7.37 -3.38 12.67
C SER A 311 5.96 -3.21 12.12
N ILE A 312 5.11 -4.23 12.19
CA ILE A 312 3.66 -4.06 11.99
C ILE A 312 3.11 -3.33 13.21
N PHE A 313 2.63 -2.10 13.03
CA PHE A 313 1.93 -1.33 14.06
C PHE A 313 0.42 -1.42 13.88
N LEU A 314 -0.28 -1.69 14.97
CA LEU A 314 -1.74 -1.72 15.02
C LEU A 314 -2.22 -0.82 16.16
N ALA A 315 -3.31 -0.08 15.95
CA ALA A 315 -4.00 0.62 17.01
C ALA A 315 -5.53 0.45 16.94
N ARG A 316 -6.17 0.58 18.10
CA ARG A 316 -7.62 0.54 18.27
C ARG A 316 -8.11 1.67 19.19
N GLY A 317 -9.07 2.44 18.70
CA GLY A 317 -9.71 3.56 19.39
C GLY A 317 -8.91 4.87 19.33
N ILE A 318 -9.66 5.99 19.29
CA ILE A 318 -9.10 7.35 19.24
C ILE A 318 -9.74 8.35 20.21
N TYR A 319 -10.94 8.07 20.70
CA TYR A 319 -11.73 9.06 21.45
C TYR A 319 -11.54 8.98 22.95
N THR A 320 -11.35 7.76 23.49
CA THR A 320 -11.38 7.48 24.93
C THR A 320 -10.27 6.49 25.30
N ARG A 321 -10.52 5.19 25.12
CA ARG A 321 -9.52 4.14 25.27
C ARG A 321 -8.73 4.02 23.97
N HIS A 322 -7.43 3.86 24.11
CA HIS A 322 -6.51 3.58 23.01
C HIS A 322 -5.73 2.32 23.36
N LYS A 323 -5.68 1.38 22.42
CA LYS A 323 -4.81 0.21 22.50
C LYS A 323 -3.86 0.24 21.31
N MET A 324 -2.60 -0.08 21.53
CA MET A 324 -1.58 -0.11 20.49
C MET A 324 -0.69 -1.33 20.71
N ILE A 325 -0.26 -1.97 19.63
CA ILE A 325 0.69 -3.07 19.65
C ILE A 325 1.60 -2.99 18.42
N ALA A 326 2.81 -3.49 18.57
CA ALA A 326 3.73 -3.70 17.48
C ALA A 326 4.12 -5.18 17.41
N TYR A 327 4.27 -5.69 16.19
CA TYR A 327 4.81 -7.01 15.88
C TYR A 327 6.03 -6.87 14.97
N ASP A 328 7.00 -7.74 15.15
CA ASP A 328 8.07 -7.93 14.19
C ASP A 328 7.79 -9.19 13.36
N VAL A 329 8.24 -9.18 12.12
CA VAL A 329 8.21 -10.32 11.19
C VAL A 329 9.60 -10.97 11.15
#